data_AF-A0A842TIB3-F1
#
_entry.id   AF-A0A842TIB3-F1
#
_cell.length_a   1.000
_cell.length_b   1.000
_cell.length_c   1.000
_cell.angle_alpha   90.00
_cell.angle_beta   90.00
_cell.angle_gamma   90.00
#
_symmetry.space_group_name_H-M   'P 1'
#
loop_
_entity.id
_entity.type
_entity.pdbx_description
1 polymer ?
#
loop_
_entity_poly.entity_id
_entity_poly.type
_entity_poly.pdbx_seq_one_letter_code
_entity_poly.pdbx_strand_id
1 'polypeptide(L)'
;MITYGLIRIIELCSNEIHLFYNNIDNYFKQKIHENIREFLVDSDQILNKLLNLCHNSLSEFGFRDEEIESHLCRIWKTNIEERIGNNADISKVYKIISPFLYEIFIEKLINYLVDNNSTSIMEVLKSEGFLSIEFIIELKKFKELYDSSPTKKTRLRKYLKIRDKIIQKLINNKWEIENLQNLDDPRDRLQLSYMIFRLIDFFNLENMFDFSKISEYIQKHYDEWLDTIPLVSLKNPDLYFCGIYLAHYLKIPVDEYTIKYFLLNIYDENIDEFEAPLIEATNQVYFFFKSSWMTELGLSERQIQELLKGDDLFFQSNYLKSLETSQLVLILMIFKKLGLLDKLDKNRIRPILSEIEKRITPDGIKQYRDGFMSAEATYYVLFCKHMLDELDHFNTKQVLDKIISRIFRNLEITDLSKDINFDLITELYYACESLQLLNCLDTMQMTELLGKNLFPNEIIDPIMNNGRSRLKEDETRLRDIRVSKSTGELLQ
;
A
#
# COMPACT_ATOMS: atom_id res chain seq x y z
N MET A 1 4.87 -5.52 1.17
CA MET A 1 4.06 -4.92 0.06
C MET A 1 4.94 -4.24 -0.97
N ILE A 2 5.74 -3.22 -0.59
CA ILE A 2 6.68 -2.58 -1.54
C ILE A 2 7.82 -3.48 -2.01
N THR A 3 7.99 -4.68 -1.45
CA THR A 3 8.99 -5.67 -1.88
C THR A 3 8.37 -6.86 -2.60
N TYR A 4 7.03 -6.94 -2.69
CA TYR A 4 6.32 -8.09 -3.23
C TYR A 4 6.72 -8.41 -4.68
N GLY A 5 6.86 -7.38 -5.52
CA GLY A 5 7.25 -7.59 -6.90
C GLY A 5 8.69 -8.10 -7.05
N LEU A 6 9.57 -7.73 -6.12
CA LEU A 6 10.94 -8.27 -6.07
C LEU A 6 10.96 -9.74 -5.70
N ILE A 7 10.12 -10.14 -4.74
CA ILE A 7 9.94 -11.55 -4.31
C ILE A 7 9.43 -12.38 -5.50
N ARG A 8 8.44 -11.87 -6.24
CA ARG A 8 7.90 -12.50 -7.45
C ARG A 8 8.94 -12.67 -8.55
N ILE A 9 9.77 -11.66 -8.80
CA ILE A 9 10.87 -11.77 -9.78
C ILE A 9 11.85 -12.88 -9.39
N ILE A 10 12.20 -12.99 -8.10
CA ILE A 10 13.07 -14.06 -7.60
C ILE A 10 12.44 -15.44 -7.77
N GLU A 11 11.16 -15.59 -7.44
CA GLU A 11 10.43 -16.86 -7.63
C GLU A 11 10.45 -17.28 -9.11
N LEU A 12 10.29 -16.33 -10.04
CA LEU A 12 10.28 -16.58 -11.49
C LEU A 12 11.65 -16.96 -12.06
N CYS A 13 12.73 -16.42 -11.50
CA CYS A 13 14.08 -16.66 -12.01
C CYS A 13 14.80 -17.84 -11.34
N SER A 14 14.36 -18.25 -10.15
CA SER A 14 14.96 -19.35 -9.40
C SER A 14 14.38 -20.70 -9.84
N ASN A 15 15.25 -21.63 -10.24
CA ASN A 15 14.81 -22.98 -10.60
C ASN A 15 14.60 -23.84 -9.34
N GLU A 16 15.32 -23.54 -8.27
CA GLU A 16 15.36 -24.35 -7.05
C GLU A 16 14.54 -23.75 -5.88
N ILE A 17 13.73 -22.71 -6.13
CA ILE A 17 12.93 -22.04 -5.08
C ILE A 17 11.96 -22.99 -4.40
N HIS A 18 11.46 -24.00 -5.13
CA HIS A 18 10.55 -25.01 -4.61
C HIS A 18 11.20 -25.87 -3.51
N LEU A 19 12.52 -26.13 -3.59
CA LEU A 19 13.27 -26.83 -2.54
C LEU A 19 13.31 -25.99 -1.26
N PHE A 20 13.54 -24.69 -1.41
CA PHE A 20 13.54 -23.75 -0.29
C PHE A 20 12.19 -23.70 0.42
N TYR A 21 11.09 -23.59 -0.34
CA TYR A 21 9.73 -23.63 0.22
C TYR A 21 9.40 -24.96 0.91
N ASN A 22 9.81 -26.09 0.33
CA ASN A 22 9.61 -27.40 0.95
C ASN A 22 10.32 -27.51 2.29
N ASN A 23 11.53 -26.97 2.41
CA ASN A 23 12.26 -27.00 3.68
C ASN A 23 11.60 -26.10 4.73
N ILE A 24 11.09 -24.93 4.34
CA ILE A 24 10.27 -24.07 5.21
C ILE A 24 9.05 -24.85 5.71
N ASP A 25 8.31 -25.47 4.79
CA ASP A 25 7.12 -26.25 5.15
C ASP A 25 7.43 -27.40 6.10
N ASN A 26 8.50 -28.14 5.84
CA ASN A 26 8.90 -29.28 6.67
C ASN A 26 9.24 -28.82 8.09
N TYR A 27 9.99 -27.73 8.23
CA TYR A 27 10.34 -27.15 9.53
C TYR A 27 9.09 -26.78 10.33
N PHE A 28 8.20 -25.96 9.77
CA PHE A 28 7.04 -25.49 10.53
C PHE A 28 6.02 -26.61 10.77
N LYS A 29 5.82 -27.54 9.84
CA LYS A 29 4.96 -28.71 10.07
C LYS A 29 5.51 -29.60 11.18
N GLN A 30 6.83 -29.77 11.26
CA GLN A 30 7.46 -30.48 12.37
C GLN A 30 7.25 -29.75 13.70
N LYS A 31 7.48 -28.43 13.76
CA LYS A 31 7.21 -27.62 14.96
C LYS A 31 5.75 -27.68 15.40
N ILE A 32 4.80 -27.65 14.47
CA ILE A 32 3.37 -27.82 14.74
C ILE A 32 3.10 -29.22 15.32
N HIS A 33 3.72 -30.26 14.75
CA HIS A 33 3.57 -31.63 15.23
C HIS A 33 4.13 -31.83 16.64
N GLU A 34 5.31 -31.27 16.93
CA GLU A 34 5.94 -31.28 18.25
C GLU A 34 5.06 -30.59 19.31
N ASN A 35 4.34 -29.53 18.92
CA ASN A 35 3.46 -28.76 19.79
C ASN A 35 1.97 -29.11 19.61
N ILE A 36 1.64 -30.26 19.01
CA ILE A 36 0.25 -30.59 18.61
C ILE A 36 -0.75 -30.53 19.77
N ARG A 37 -0.30 -30.84 20.99
CA ARG A 37 -1.11 -30.82 22.22
C ARG A 37 -1.68 -29.44 22.52
N GLU A 38 -0.97 -28.37 22.18
CA GLU A 38 -1.41 -26.99 22.42
C GLU A 38 -2.60 -26.60 21.52
N PHE A 39 -2.73 -27.25 20.37
CA PHE A 39 -3.77 -26.99 19.39
C PHE A 39 -5.04 -27.83 19.58
N LEU A 40 -4.97 -28.91 20.36
CA LEU A 40 -6.11 -29.83 20.57
C LEU A 40 -7.17 -29.30 21.55
N VAL A 41 -6.89 -28.25 22.32
CA VAL A 41 -7.74 -27.79 23.42
C VAL A 41 -8.73 -26.70 23.00
N ASP A 42 -8.35 -25.81 22.06
CA ASP A 42 -9.17 -24.67 21.64
C ASP A 42 -9.09 -24.48 20.12
N SER A 43 -10.06 -25.04 19.38
CA SER A 43 -10.14 -24.90 17.91
C SER A 43 -10.20 -23.44 17.47
N ASP A 44 -10.90 -22.62 18.26
CA ASP A 44 -11.18 -21.22 17.94
C ASP A 44 -9.94 -20.32 18.09
N GLN A 45 -8.85 -20.85 18.67
CA GLN A 45 -7.59 -20.14 18.88
C GLN A 45 -6.44 -20.66 18.00
N ILE A 46 -6.71 -21.62 17.10
CA ILE A 46 -5.66 -22.25 16.28
C ILE A 46 -4.83 -21.20 15.51
N LEU A 47 -5.49 -20.19 14.93
CA LEU A 47 -4.81 -19.12 14.19
C LEU A 47 -3.84 -18.36 15.09
N ASN A 48 -4.31 -17.85 16.24
CA ASN A 48 -3.46 -17.13 17.20
C ASN A 48 -2.29 -17.98 17.69
N LYS A 49 -2.54 -19.25 18.02
CA LYS A 49 -1.49 -20.18 18.47
C LYS A 49 -0.46 -20.44 17.37
N LEU A 50 -0.89 -20.60 16.11
CA LEU A 50 0.02 -20.78 14.97
C LEU A 50 0.82 -19.51 14.66
N LEU A 51 0.20 -18.34 14.73
CA LEU A 51 0.90 -17.06 14.54
C LEU A 51 1.96 -16.88 15.62
N ASN A 52 1.65 -17.16 16.88
CA ASN A 52 2.60 -17.11 17.99
C ASN A 52 3.76 -18.10 17.80
N LEU A 53 3.47 -19.34 17.37
CA LEU A 53 4.51 -20.33 17.06
C LEU A 53 5.42 -19.82 15.93
N CYS A 54 4.84 -19.26 14.87
CA CYS A 54 5.59 -18.69 13.75
C CYS A 54 6.45 -17.52 14.19
N HIS A 55 5.89 -16.59 14.97
CA HIS A 55 6.60 -15.45 15.53
C HIS A 55 7.80 -15.91 16.36
N ASN A 56 7.59 -16.80 17.32
CA ASN A 56 8.67 -17.31 18.18
C ASN A 56 9.79 -17.96 17.38
N SER A 57 9.46 -18.81 16.39
CA SER A 57 10.46 -19.45 15.53
C SER A 57 11.24 -18.43 14.68
N LEU A 58 10.56 -17.41 14.14
CA LEU A 58 11.22 -16.34 13.39
C LEU A 58 12.13 -15.48 14.29
N SER A 59 11.69 -15.15 15.49
CA SER A 59 12.52 -14.42 16.47
C SER A 59 13.75 -15.24 16.87
N GLU A 60 13.63 -16.56 17.03
CA GLU A 60 14.78 -17.47 17.28
C GLU A 60 15.81 -17.44 16.14
N PHE A 61 15.37 -17.27 14.89
CA PHE A 61 16.27 -17.09 13.75
C PHE A 61 16.91 -15.69 13.66
N GLY A 62 16.50 -14.76 14.51
CA GLY A 62 17.01 -13.39 14.55
C GLY A 62 16.28 -12.41 13.63
N PHE A 63 15.06 -12.71 13.19
CA PHE A 63 14.20 -11.71 12.56
C PHE A 63 13.74 -10.70 13.61
N ARG A 64 13.62 -9.41 13.22
CA ARG A 64 13.12 -8.37 14.13
C ARG A 64 11.61 -8.46 14.25
N ASP A 65 11.08 -8.16 15.43
CA ASP A 65 9.63 -8.21 15.69
C ASP A 65 8.85 -7.34 14.69
N GLU A 66 9.37 -6.16 14.32
CA GLU A 66 8.69 -5.28 13.37
C GLU A 66 8.73 -5.82 11.93
N GLU A 67 9.75 -6.60 11.58
CA GLU A 67 9.80 -7.32 10.30
C GLU A 67 8.73 -8.41 10.27
N ILE A 68 8.62 -9.19 11.35
CA ILE A 68 7.64 -10.26 11.50
C ILE A 68 6.22 -9.68 11.42
N GLU A 69 5.94 -8.63 12.19
CA GLU A 69 4.59 -8.07 12.25
C GLU A 69 4.14 -7.41 10.96
N SER A 70 5.04 -6.72 10.25
CA SER A 70 4.71 -6.12 8.95
C SER A 70 4.18 -7.12 7.91
N HIS A 71 4.44 -8.42 8.12
CA HIS A 71 3.95 -9.52 7.30
C HIS A 71 2.80 -10.27 7.95
N LEU A 72 2.93 -10.71 9.20
CA LEU A 72 1.93 -11.57 9.84
C LEU A 72 0.64 -10.83 10.22
N CYS A 73 0.70 -9.56 10.65
CA CYS A 73 -0.50 -8.78 10.97
C CYS A 73 -1.45 -8.66 9.77
N ARG A 74 -0.91 -8.66 8.55
CA ARG A 74 -1.69 -8.60 7.31
C ARG A 74 -2.65 -9.78 7.13
N ILE A 75 -2.42 -10.90 7.81
CA ILE A 75 -3.32 -12.06 7.79
C ILE A 75 -4.73 -11.66 8.25
N TRP A 76 -4.82 -10.82 9.27
CA TRP A 76 -6.10 -10.33 9.80
C TRP A 76 -6.87 -9.43 8.83
N LYS A 77 -6.20 -8.85 7.83
CA LYS A 77 -6.84 -8.05 6.78
C LYS A 77 -7.48 -8.87 5.67
N THR A 78 -7.34 -10.21 5.68
CA THR A 78 -7.81 -11.08 4.58
C THR A 78 -9.18 -11.72 4.81
N ASN A 79 -9.98 -11.20 5.75
CA ASN A 79 -11.24 -11.79 6.22
C ASN A 79 -11.09 -13.28 6.54
N ILE A 80 -9.98 -13.61 7.20
CA ILE A 80 -9.57 -15.00 7.40
C ILE A 80 -10.57 -15.78 8.27
N GLU A 81 -11.25 -15.12 9.20
CA GLU A 81 -12.29 -15.71 10.06
C GLU A 81 -13.46 -16.24 9.22
N GLU A 82 -13.88 -15.51 8.18
CA GLU A 82 -14.91 -15.95 7.23
C GLU A 82 -14.43 -17.14 6.38
N ARG A 83 -13.15 -17.16 5.98
CA ARG A 83 -12.55 -18.22 5.15
C ARG A 83 -12.31 -19.52 5.91
N ILE A 84 -11.93 -19.43 7.18
CA ILE A 84 -11.63 -20.58 8.03
C ILE A 84 -12.94 -21.23 8.54
N GLY A 85 -13.95 -20.42 8.88
CA GLY A 85 -15.20 -20.89 9.48
C GLY A 85 -15.02 -21.52 10.88
N ASN A 86 -16.11 -21.94 11.51
CA ASN A 86 -16.10 -22.44 12.90
C ASN A 86 -15.36 -23.78 13.12
N ASN A 87 -14.90 -24.47 12.06
CA ASN A 87 -14.20 -25.77 12.15
C ASN A 87 -12.83 -25.68 11.46
N ALA A 88 -11.95 -24.84 12.01
CA ALA A 88 -10.59 -24.66 11.55
C ALA A 88 -9.74 -25.92 11.76
N ASP A 89 -9.27 -26.55 10.68
CA ASP A 89 -8.21 -27.56 10.77
C ASP A 89 -6.85 -26.86 10.72
N ILE A 90 -5.92 -27.24 11.60
CA ILE A 90 -4.54 -26.76 11.66
C ILE A 90 -3.89 -26.76 10.27
N SER A 91 -4.13 -27.82 9.48
CA SER A 91 -3.59 -27.90 8.11
C SER A 91 -4.12 -26.79 7.19
N LYS A 92 -5.42 -26.47 7.30
CA LYS A 92 -6.04 -25.39 6.53
C LYS A 92 -5.51 -24.02 6.95
N VAL A 93 -5.40 -23.79 8.27
CA VAL A 93 -4.88 -22.52 8.79
C VAL A 93 -3.42 -22.32 8.39
N TYR A 94 -2.59 -23.37 8.49
CA TYR A 94 -1.20 -23.30 8.07
C TYR A 94 -1.05 -22.97 6.58
N LYS A 95 -1.91 -23.52 5.71
CA LYS A 95 -1.91 -23.17 4.27
C LYS A 95 -2.18 -21.69 4.00
N ILE A 96 -2.88 -21.00 4.91
CA ILE A 96 -3.10 -19.55 4.78
C ILE A 96 -1.88 -18.77 5.30
N ILE A 97 -1.19 -19.27 6.32
CA ILE A 97 0.00 -18.63 6.91
C ILE A 97 1.24 -18.83 6.03
N SER A 98 1.42 -20.01 5.41
CA SER A 98 2.68 -20.38 4.75
C SER A 98 3.13 -19.41 3.64
N PRO A 99 2.27 -18.80 2.81
CA PRO A 99 2.67 -17.79 1.85
C PRO A 99 3.35 -16.57 2.50
N PHE A 100 2.91 -16.16 3.68
CA PHE A 100 3.50 -15.05 4.42
C PHE A 100 4.90 -15.41 4.94
N LEU A 101 5.08 -16.66 5.39
CA LEU A 101 6.40 -17.16 5.77
C LEU A 101 7.35 -17.12 4.57
N TYR A 102 6.92 -17.62 3.41
CA TYR A 102 7.75 -17.59 2.19
C TYR A 102 8.18 -16.16 1.82
N GLU A 103 7.26 -15.18 1.92
CA GLU A 103 7.57 -13.77 1.69
C GLU A 103 8.65 -13.24 2.65
N ILE A 104 8.53 -13.52 3.96
CA ILE A 104 9.51 -13.12 5.00
C ILE A 104 10.90 -13.71 4.68
N PHE A 105 10.96 -15.01 4.39
CA PHE A 105 12.23 -15.70 4.12
C PHE A 105 12.89 -15.21 2.83
N ILE A 106 12.11 -15.07 1.73
CA ILE A 106 12.66 -14.58 0.45
C ILE A 106 13.15 -13.14 0.60
N GLU A 107 12.43 -12.29 1.34
CA GLU A 107 12.88 -10.92 1.52
C GLU A 107 14.24 -10.85 2.24
N LYS A 108 14.48 -11.71 3.23
CA LYS A 108 15.80 -11.79 3.87
C LYS A 108 16.88 -12.29 2.91
N LEU A 109 16.52 -13.22 2.05
CA LEU A 109 17.39 -13.74 1.00
C LEU A 109 17.75 -12.64 -0.02
N ILE A 110 16.78 -11.85 -0.48
CA ILE A 110 17.03 -10.71 -1.37
C ILE A 110 17.96 -9.70 -0.69
N ASN A 111 17.78 -9.42 0.60
CA ASN A 111 18.70 -8.59 1.37
C ASN A 111 20.13 -9.16 1.37
N TYR A 112 20.30 -10.47 1.53
CA TYR A 112 21.60 -11.14 1.49
C TYR A 112 22.32 -11.06 0.13
N LEU A 113 21.56 -11.00 -0.98
CA LEU A 113 22.14 -10.86 -2.32
C LEU A 113 22.88 -9.53 -2.49
N VAL A 114 22.43 -8.47 -1.81
CA VAL A 114 22.95 -7.10 -2.02
C VAL A 114 23.67 -6.49 -0.82
N ASP A 115 23.50 -7.03 0.39
CA ASP A 115 24.12 -6.57 1.62
C ASP A 115 24.52 -7.75 2.52
N ASN A 116 25.53 -7.55 3.37
CA ASN A 116 25.99 -8.58 4.31
C ASN A 116 25.22 -8.57 5.64
N ASN A 117 24.30 -7.62 5.85
CA ASN A 117 23.55 -7.49 7.10
C ASN A 117 22.65 -8.69 7.42
N SER A 118 22.38 -9.56 6.44
CA SER A 118 21.58 -10.78 6.63
C SER A 118 22.42 -12.04 6.79
N THR A 119 23.77 -11.94 6.86
CA THR A 119 24.66 -13.11 6.88
C THR A 119 24.41 -14.01 8.08
N SER A 120 24.21 -13.46 9.27
CA SER A 120 23.90 -14.23 10.48
C SER A 120 22.64 -15.06 10.33
N ILE A 121 21.56 -14.46 9.81
CA ILE A 121 20.32 -15.20 9.55
C ILE A 121 20.57 -16.28 8.50
N MET A 122 21.28 -15.99 7.41
CA MET A 122 21.59 -17.00 6.40
C MET A 122 22.41 -18.18 6.93
N GLU A 123 23.31 -17.94 7.88
CA GLU A 123 24.05 -19.01 8.57
C GLU A 123 23.12 -19.88 9.41
N VAL A 124 22.17 -19.29 10.14
CA VAL A 124 21.13 -20.02 10.88
C VAL A 124 20.23 -20.81 9.94
N LEU A 125 19.77 -20.22 8.84
CA LEU A 125 18.95 -20.93 7.85
C LEU A 125 19.70 -22.12 7.24
N LYS A 126 21.01 -21.99 7.06
CA LYS A 126 21.85 -23.09 6.60
C LYS A 126 21.97 -24.19 7.66
N SER A 127 22.20 -23.84 8.94
CA SER A 127 22.35 -24.84 10.02
C SER A 127 21.05 -25.60 10.29
N GLU A 128 19.91 -24.93 10.16
CA GLU A 128 18.58 -25.52 10.31
C GLU A 128 18.10 -26.26 9.04
N GLY A 129 18.93 -26.35 8.00
CA GLY A 129 18.64 -27.14 6.81
C GLY A 129 17.63 -26.52 5.84
N PHE A 130 17.33 -25.22 5.94
CA PHE A 130 16.45 -24.54 4.99
C PHE A 130 17.07 -24.47 3.58
N LEU A 131 18.38 -24.33 3.48
CA LEU A 131 19.10 -24.10 2.22
C LEU A 131 19.69 -25.41 1.68
N SER A 132 19.05 -26.01 0.66
CA SER A 132 19.62 -27.16 -0.05
C SER A 132 20.92 -26.79 -0.78
N ILE A 133 21.75 -27.78 -1.11
CA ILE A 133 23.03 -27.54 -1.81
C ILE A 133 22.77 -26.90 -3.17
N GLU A 134 21.76 -27.40 -3.89
CA GLU A 134 21.30 -26.90 -5.18
C GLU A 134 20.91 -25.41 -5.08
N PHE A 135 20.13 -25.06 -4.06
CA PHE A 135 19.70 -23.69 -3.84
C PHE A 135 20.87 -22.78 -3.43
N ILE A 136 21.81 -23.25 -2.60
CA ILE A 136 23.02 -22.50 -2.24
C ILE A 136 23.87 -22.17 -3.49
N ILE A 137 24.02 -23.12 -4.41
CA ILE A 137 24.74 -22.90 -5.67
C ILE A 137 24.04 -21.82 -6.51
N GLU A 138 22.71 -21.84 -6.58
CA GLU A 138 21.94 -20.82 -7.30
C GLU A 138 22.06 -19.44 -6.65
N LEU A 139 21.98 -19.36 -5.31
CA LEU A 139 22.19 -18.10 -4.58
C LEU A 139 23.56 -17.50 -4.80
N LYS A 140 24.60 -18.34 -4.84
CA LYS A 140 25.96 -17.90 -5.14
C LYS A 140 26.04 -17.27 -6.54
N LYS A 141 25.41 -17.89 -7.54
CA LYS A 141 25.33 -17.33 -8.91
C LYS A 141 24.62 -15.98 -8.93
N PHE A 142 23.47 -15.86 -8.25
CA PHE A 142 22.77 -14.57 -8.16
C PHE A 142 23.64 -13.50 -7.50
N LYS A 143 24.34 -13.85 -6.41
CA LYS A 143 25.25 -12.92 -5.73
C LYS A 143 26.40 -12.47 -6.64
N GLU A 144 27.01 -13.39 -7.39
CA GLU A 144 28.04 -13.07 -8.39
C GLU A 144 27.52 -12.12 -9.49
N LEU A 145 26.29 -12.33 -9.99
CA LEU A 145 25.67 -11.43 -10.96
C LEU A 145 25.47 -10.02 -10.38
N TYR A 146 25.02 -9.90 -9.13
CA TYR A 146 24.92 -8.60 -8.45
C TYR A 146 26.28 -7.95 -8.21
N ASP A 147 27.30 -8.72 -7.84
CA ASP A 147 28.67 -8.23 -7.66
C ASP A 147 29.27 -7.72 -8.97
N SER A 148 28.94 -8.36 -10.10
CA SER A 148 29.29 -7.91 -11.45
C SER A 148 28.50 -6.69 -11.94
N SER A 149 27.40 -6.33 -11.23
CA SER A 149 26.54 -5.18 -11.56
C SER A 149 26.39 -4.19 -10.39
N PRO A 150 27.45 -3.42 -10.05
CA PRO A 150 27.47 -2.56 -8.85
C PRO A 150 26.35 -1.50 -8.80
N THR A 151 25.91 -1.01 -9.96
CA THR A 151 24.84 -0.02 -10.07
C THR A 151 23.49 -0.61 -9.66
N LYS A 152 23.17 -1.80 -10.16
CA LYS A 152 21.96 -2.57 -9.80
C LYS A 152 21.97 -2.94 -8.33
N LYS A 153 23.09 -3.50 -7.86
CA LYS A 153 23.30 -3.83 -6.44
C LYS A 153 23.05 -2.62 -5.54
N THR A 154 23.57 -1.45 -5.90
CA THR A 154 23.37 -0.22 -5.12
C THR A 154 21.91 0.24 -5.14
N ARG A 155 21.23 0.20 -6.30
CA ARG A 155 19.82 0.56 -6.42
C ARG A 155 18.93 -0.35 -5.59
N LEU A 156 19.08 -1.67 -5.73
CA LEU A 156 18.32 -2.64 -4.96
C LEU A 156 18.59 -2.50 -3.45
N ARG A 157 19.85 -2.33 -3.04
CA ARG A 157 20.18 -2.07 -1.63
C ARG A 157 19.51 -0.80 -1.09
N LYS A 158 19.46 0.29 -1.86
CA LYS A 158 18.73 1.51 -1.46
C LYS A 158 17.24 1.24 -1.36
N TYR A 159 16.69 0.50 -2.32
CA TYR A 159 15.28 0.15 -2.37
C TYR A 159 14.84 -0.64 -1.12
N LEU A 160 15.55 -1.70 -0.77
CA LEU A 160 15.21 -2.56 0.38
C LEU A 160 15.26 -1.81 1.71
N LYS A 161 16.17 -0.84 1.85
CA LYS A 161 16.30 -0.01 3.06
C LYS A 161 15.13 0.96 3.27
N ILE A 162 14.26 1.17 2.28
CA ILE A 162 13.12 2.09 2.40
C ILE A 162 12.19 1.64 3.53
N ARG A 163 11.75 0.38 3.49
CA ARG A 163 10.85 -0.16 4.52
C ARG A 163 11.48 -0.01 5.90
N ASP A 164 12.70 -0.51 6.07
CA ASP A 164 13.38 -0.50 7.37
C ASP A 164 13.51 0.91 7.94
N LYS A 165 13.86 1.90 7.10
CA LYS A 165 13.95 3.29 7.55
C LYS A 165 12.60 3.88 7.97
N ILE A 166 11.53 3.60 7.23
CA ILE A 166 10.19 4.10 7.58
C ILE A 166 9.71 3.46 8.88
N ILE A 167 9.79 2.13 8.98
CA ILE A 167 9.40 1.39 10.18
C ILE A 167 10.17 1.91 11.39
N GLN A 168 11.50 2.00 11.30
CA GLN A 168 12.32 2.50 12.41
C GLN A 168 11.98 3.95 12.76
N LYS A 169 11.64 4.80 11.78
CA LYS A 169 11.17 6.16 12.07
C LYS A 169 9.85 6.15 12.84
N LEU A 170 8.88 5.31 12.47
CA LEU A 170 7.61 5.16 13.20
C LEU A 170 7.84 4.67 14.63
N ILE A 171 8.63 3.61 14.80
CA ILE A 171 8.92 3.00 16.12
C ILE A 171 9.67 3.97 17.04
N ASN A 172 10.67 4.67 16.52
CA ASN A 172 11.43 5.64 17.32
C ASN A 172 10.59 6.82 17.80
N ASN A 173 9.46 7.12 17.15
CA ASN A 173 8.52 8.18 17.54
C ASN A 173 7.21 7.63 18.14
N LYS A 174 7.19 6.35 18.52
CA LYS A 174 5.98 5.66 19.01
C LYS A 174 5.27 6.44 20.13
N TRP A 175 6.01 6.91 21.12
CA TRP A 175 5.43 7.65 22.24
C TRP A 175 4.73 8.94 21.80
N GLU A 176 5.31 9.68 20.84
CA GLU A 176 4.71 10.92 20.34
C GLU A 176 3.43 10.62 19.54
N ILE A 177 3.47 9.58 18.71
CA ILE A 177 2.34 9.09 17.91
C ILE A 177 1.17 8.68 18.81
N GLU A 178 1.42 7.92 19.87
CA GLU A 178 0.42 7.45 20.84
C GLU A 178 -0.07 8.57 21.80
N ASN A 179 0.44 9.78 21.63
CA ASN A 179 0.06 10.95 22.41
C ASN A 179 -0.45 12.13 21.58
N LEU A 180 -0.73 11.93 20.28
CA LEU A 180 -1.26 12.96 19.39
C LEU A 180 -2.62 13.51 19.82
N GLN A 181 -3.42 12.76 20.58
CA GLN A 181 -4.68 13.27 21.12
C GLN A 181 -4.47 14.41 22.15
N ASN A 182 -3.26 14.58 22.68
CA ASN A 182 -2.94 15.63 23.66
C ASN A 182 -2.67 17.00 23.01
N LEU A 183 -2.71 17.10 21.67
CA LEU A 183 -2.57 18.40 20.99
C LEU A 183 -3.71 19.33 21.39
N ASP A 184 -3.55 20.65 21.31
CA ASP A 184 -4.61 21.56 21.77
C ASP A 184 -5.78 21.67 20.77
N ASP A 185 -5.48 21.63 19.46
CA ASP A 185 -6.48 21.78 18.38
C ASP A 185 -7.05 20.41 17.94
N PRO A 186 -8.38 20.18 18.06
CA PRO A 186 -9.10 19.04 17.49
C PRO A 186 -8.75 18.69 16.04
N ARG A 187 -8.54 19.70 15.19
CA ARG A 187 -8.23 19.51 13.76
C ARG A 187 -6.87 18.86 13.58
N ASP A 188 -5.87 19.44 14.23
CA ASP A 188 -4.50 18.93 14.20
C ASP A 188 -4.44 17.53 14.80
N ARG A 189 -5.17 17.24 15.88
CA ARG A 189 -5.28 15.89 16.47
C ARG A 189 -5.67 14.87 15.42
N LEU A 190 -6.82 15.06 14.79
CA LEU A 190 -7.45 14.02 13.99
C LEU A 190 -6.82 13.86 12.62
N GLN A 191 -6.50 14.97 11.94
CA GLN A 191 -5.85 14.93 10.64
C GLN A 191 -4.46 14.31 10.76
N LEU A 192 -3.70 14.66 11.81
CA LEU A 192 -2.39 14.09 12.02
C LEU A 192 -2.45 12.61 12.39
N SER A 193 -3.36 12.23 13.31
CA SER A 193 -3.61 10.83 13.63
C SER A 193 -3.97 10.03 12.37
N TYR A 194 -4.84 10.55 11.50
CA TYR A 194 -5.19 9.92 10.23
C TYR A 194 -3.97 9.75 9.32
N MET A 195 -3.18 10.80 9.12
CA MET A 195 -2.03 10.77 8.21
C MET A 195 -0.93 9.79 8.68
N ILE A 196 -0.65 9.75 9.98
CA ILE A 196 0.32 8.81 10.56
C ILE A 196 -0.25 7.40 10.56
N PHE A 197 -1.52 7.23 10.94
CA PHE A 197 -2.17 5.93 10.91
C PHE A 197 -2.15 5.30 9.52
N ARG A 198 -2.33 6.09 8.45
CA ARG A 198 -2.18 5.58 7.07
C ARG A 198 -0.82 4.98 6.76
N LEU A 199 0.26 5.56 7.29
CA LEU A 199 1.60 4.99 7.15
C LEU A 199 1.75 3.70 7.97
N ILE A 200 1.22 3.68 9.20
CA ILE A 200 1.24 2.49 10.07
C ILE A 200 0.45 1.34 9.42
N ASP A 201 -0.76 1.62 8.95
CA ASP A 201 -1.65 0.70 8.26
C ASP A 201 -1.02 0.17 6.96
N PHE A 202 -0.38 1.05 6.17
CA PHE A 202 0.34 0.66 4.96
C PHE A 202 1.44 -0.38 5.21
N PHE A 203 2.13 -0.30 6.36
CA PHE A 203 3.17 -1.26 6.75
C PHE A 203 2.65 -2.41 7.64
N ASN A 204 1.35 -2.47 7.93
CA ASN A 204 0.71 -3.46 8.81
C ASN A 204 1.34 -3.50 10.22
N LEU A 205 1.53 -2.32 10.83
CA LEU A 205 2.15 -2.19 12.15
C LEU A 205 1.15 -1.80 13.25
N GLU A 206 -0.16 -1.91 13.01
CA GLU A 206 -1.22 -1.41 13.90
C GLU A 206 -1.10 -1.99 15.31
N ASN A 207 -0.79 -3.28 15.43
CA ASN A 207 -0.62 -3.97 16.71
C ASN A 207 0.59 -3.48 17.52
N MET A 208 1.49 -2.70 16.90
CA MET A 208 2.64 -2.13 17.57
C MET A 208 2.36 -0.77 18.22
N PHE A 209 1.18 -0.17 18.01
CA PHE A 209 0.80 1.14 18.53
C PHE A 209 -0.48 1.08 19.35
N ASP A 210 -0.56 1.88 20.41
CA ASP A 210 -1.76 2.07 21.21
C ASP A 210 -2.65 3.19 20.64
N PHE A 211 -3.76 2.78 20.03
CA PHE A 211 -4.79 3.69 19.50
C PHE A 211 -5.97 3.91 20.45
N SER A 212 -5.90 3.45 21.70
CA SER A 212 -7.02 3.55 22.66
C SER A 212 -7.49 4.99 22.86
N LYS A 213 -6.55 5.94 22.95
CA LYS A 213 -6.88 7.34 23.24
C LYS A 213 -7.54 8.06 22.08
N ILE A 214 -7.08 7.84 20.84
CA ILE A 214 -7.77 8.39 19.66
C ILE A 214 -9.13 7.71 19.45
N SER A 215 -9.24 6.43 19.83
CA SER A 215 -10.52 5.70 19.80
C SER A 215 -11.52 6.31 20.77
N GLU A 216 -11.09 6.61 22.00
CA GLU A 216 -11.91 7.29 23.00
C GLU A 216 -12.36 8.68 22.53
N TYR A 217 -11.45 9.44 21.91
CA TYR A 217 -11.76 10.76 21.36
C TYR A 217 -12.86 10.69 20.29
N ILE A 218 -12.70 9.82 19.29
CA ILE A 218 -13.67 9.65 18.20
C ILE A 218 -15.05 9.24 18.75
N GLN A 219 -15.10 8.38 19.76
CA GLN A 219 -16.36 7.91 20.37
C GLN A 219 -17.10 8.98 21.16
N LYS A 220 -16.40 9.95 21.74
CA LYS A 220 -16.99 10.88 22.71
C LYS A 220 -17.22 12.29 22.18
N HIS A 221 -16.57 12.69 21.09
CA HIS A 221 -16.49 14.08 20.64
C HIS A 221 -16.98 14.29 19.20
N TYR A 222 -18.12 13.69 18.82
CA TYR A 222 -18.68 13.82 17.46
C TYR A 222 -18.84 15.26 17.00
N ASP A 223 -19.24 16.16 17.89
CA ASP A 223 -19.41 17.58 17.66
C ASP A 223 -18.11 18.32 17.32
N GLU A 224 -16.95 17.76 17.70
CA GLU A 224 -15.63 18.32 17.37
C GLU A 224 -15.08 17.85 16.03
N TRP A 225 -15.50 16.67 15.55
CA TRP A 225 -14.90 16.07 14.34
C TRP A 225 -15.86 15.79 13.18
N LEU A 226 -17.17 15.73 13.39
CA LEU A 226 -18.17 15.81 12.32
C LEU A 226 -18.33 17.28 11.89
N ASP A 227 -17.26 17.81 11.30
CA ASP A 227 -17.18 19.17 10.79
C ASP A 227 -16.41 19.16 9.46
N THR A 228 -16.56 20.24 8.70
CA THR A 228 -15.77 20.51 7.49
C THR A 228 -14.70 21.56 7.78
N ILE A 229 -13.62 21.56 7.00
CA ILE A 229 -12.55 22.57 7.11
C ILE A 229 -12.45 23.42 5.85
N PRO A 230 -11.99 24.68 5.97
CA PRO A 230 -11.61 25.45 4.79
C PRO A 230 -10.41 24.80 4.08
N LEU A 231 -10.38 24.88 2.75
CA LEU A 231 -9.26 24.43 1.90
C LEU A 231 -8.97 22.91 1.97
N VAL A 232 -10.02 22.11 1.72
CA VAL A 232 -9.92 20.65 1.65
C VAL A 232 -9.02 20.21 0.48
N SER A 233 -8.02 19.38 0.79
CA SER A 233 -7.13 18.78 -0.20
C SER A 233 -6.72 17.37 0.17
N LEU A 234 -6.04 16.66 -0.73
CA LEU A 234 -5.46 15.36 -0.41
C LEU A 234 -4.37 15.40 0.66
N LYS A 235 -3.77 16.58 0.88
CA LYS A 235 -2.77 16.86 1.92
C LYS A 235 -3.38 17.40 3.21
N ASN A 236 -4.55 18.02 3.08
CA ASN A 236 -5.37 18.58 4.15
C ASN A 236 -6.76 17.92 4.09
N PRO A 237 -6.85 16.62 4.44
CA PRO A 237 -8.07 15.83 4.32
C PRO A 237 -9.17 16.39 5.22
N ASP A 238 -10.43 16.24 4.80
CA ASP A 238 -11.54 16.78 5.58
C ASP A 238 -11.68 16.12 6.95
N LEU A 239 -12.13 16.87 7.96
CA LEU A 239 -12.09 16.43 9.35
C LEU A 239 -13.02 15.24 9.60
N TYR A 240 -14.27 15.33 9.12
CA TYR A 240 -15.22 14.23 9.20
C TYR A 240 -14.70 12.96 8.52
N PHE A 241 -14.00 13.10 7.39
CA PHE A 241 -13.43 11.97 6.68
C PHE A 241 -12.31 11.31 7.48
N CYS A 242 -11.44 12.09 8.13
CA CYS A 242 -10.40 11.54 9.01
C CYS A 242 -11.00 10.73 10.16
N GLY A 243 -12.06 11.23 10.80
CA GLY A 243 -12.77 10.54 11.87
C GLY A 243 -13.44 9.25 11.42
N ILE A 244 -14.19 9.30 10.32
CA ILE A 244 -14.83 8.11 9.72
C ILE A 244 -13.79 7.07 9.30
N TYR A 245 -12.69 7.50 8.68
CA TYR A 245 -11.62 6.61 8.26
C TYR A 245 -11.01 5.88 9.46
N LEU A 246 -10.60 6.62 10.48
CA LEU A 246 -10.01 6.04 11.68
C LEU A 246 -11.01 5.11 12.38
N ALA A 247 -12.27 5.51 12.48
CA ALA A 247 -13.32 4.68 13.07
C ALA A 247 -13.48 3.34 12.32
N HIS A 248 -13.53 3.39 10.99
CA HIS A 248 -13.68 2.21 10.15
C HIS A 248 -12.49 1.25 10.30
N TYR A 249 -11.26 1.74 10.14
CA TYR A 249 -10.06 0.88 10.11
C TYR A 249 -9.61 0.40 11.49
N LEU A 250 -9.82 1.19 12.55
CA LEU A 250 -9.55 0.77 13.93
C LEU A 250 -10.73 0.01 14.58
N LYS A 251 -11.82 -0.22 13.83
CA LYS A 251 -13.05 -0.87 14.31
C LYS A 251 -13.63 -0.20 15.57
N ILE A 252 -13.62 1.12 15.60
CA ILE A 252 -14.14 1.93 16.70
C ILE A 252 -15.68 1.96 16.56
N PRO A 253 -16.44 1.54 17.59
CA PRO A 253 -17.90 1.63 17.54
C PRO A 253 -18.34 3.09 17.47
N VAL A 254 -19.11 3.44 16.44
CA VAL A 254 -19.66 4.77 16.23
C VAL A 254 -21.16 4.75 15.93
N ASP A 255 -21.85 5.85 16.21
CA ASP A 255 -23.26 6.01 15.84
C ASP A 255 -23.38 6.29 14.33
N GLU A 256 -23.60 5.23 13.57
CA GLU A 256 -23.78 5.29 12.13
C GLU A 256 -24.93 6.20 11.70
N TYR A 257 -26.01 6.30 12.49
CA TYR A 257 -27.16 7.13 12.12
C TYR A 257 -26.76 8.61 12.12
N THR A 258 -26.06 9.04 13.16
CA THR A 258 -25.54 10.41 13.27
C THR A 258 -24.57 10.73 12.13
N ILE A 259 -23.64 9.81 11.82
CA ILE A 259 -22.69 9.99 10.72
C ILE A 259 -23.41 10.08 9.36
N LYS A 260 -24.34 9.15 9.08
CA LYS A 260 -25.11 9.15 7.82
C LYS A 260 -25.94 10.42 7.68
N TYR A 261 -26.55 10.90 8.76
CA TYR A 261 -27.28 12.17 8.75
C TYR A 261 -26.37 13.36 8.44
N PHE A 262 -25.19 13.42 9.06
CA PHE A 262 -24.20 14.45 8.75
C PHE A 262 -23.77 14.42 7.28
N LEU A 263 -23.48 13.23 6.73
CA LEU A 263 -23.10 13.08 5.32
C LEU A 263 -24.21 13.53 4.36
N LEU A 264 -25.49 13.34 4.70
CA LEU A 264 -26.59 13.87 3.88
C LEU A 264 -26.62 15.41 3.84
N ASN A 265 -26.25 16.08 4.94
CA ASN A 265 -26.10 17.54 4.92
C ASN A 265 -24.92 17.97 4.03
N ILE A 266 -23.78 17.27 4.12
CA ILE A 266 -22.62 17.51 3.24
C ILE A 266 -22.99 17.29 1.77
N TYR A 267 -23.83 16.29 1.47
CA TYR A 267 -24.36 16.10 0.13
C TYR A 267 -25.13 17.33 -0.36
N ASP A 268 -26.06 17.86 0.46
CA ASP A 268 -26.87 19.02 0.12
C ASP A 268 -25.99 20.28 -0.07
N GLU A 269 -25.00 20.50 0.80
CA GLU A 269 -24.01 21.59 0.65
C GLU A 269 -23.27 21.52 -0.69
N ASN A 270 -22.77 20.33 -1.06
CA ASN A 270 -22.03 20.17 -2.33
C ASN A 270 -22.88 20.49 -3.56
N ILE A 271 -24.16 20.15 -3.56
CA ILE A 271 -25.03 20.37 -4.74
C ILE A 271 -25.61 21.78 -4.82
N ASP A 272 -25.71 22.48 -3.69
CA ASP A 272 -26.24 23.83 -3.56
C ASP A 272 -25.14 24.89 -3.76
N GLU A 273 -23.92 24.64 -3.30
CA GLU A 273 -22.81 25.60 -3.41
C GLU A 273 -22.14 25.62 -4.80
N PHE A 274 -22.15 24.50 -5.52
CA PHE A 274 -21.38 24.34 -6.76
C PHE A 274 -22.25 24.05 -7.99
N GLU A 275 -21.92 24.71 -9.10
CA GLU A 275 -22.57 24.46 -10.40
C GLU A 275 -22.08 23.15 -11.02
N ALA A 276 -20.81 22.79 -10.80
CA ALA A 276 -20.21 21.52 -11.22
C ALA A 276 -19.45 20.85 -10.06
N PRO A 277 -20.15 20.24 -9.07
CA PRO A 277 -19.54 19.84 -7.80
C PRO A 277 -18.28 18.98 -7.94
N LEU A 278 -18.30 17.96 -8.81
CA LEU A 278 -17.13 17.10 -9.04
C LEU A 278 -15.88 17.86 -9.54
N ILE A 279 -16.07 18.94 -10.29
CA ILE A 279 -14.98 19.69 -10.93
C ILE A 279 -14.52 20.85 -10.03
N GLU A 280 -15.45 21.55 -9.41
CA GLU A 280 -15.14 22.73 -8.57
C GLU A 280 -14.68 22.33 -7.17
N ALA A 281 -15.24 21.24 -6.63
CA ALA A 281 -15.04 20.76 -5.28
C ALA A 281 -14.52 19.31 -5.27
N THR A 282 -13.65 18.96 -6.23
CA THR A 282 -13.19 17.57 -6.46
C THR A 282 -12.76 16.83 -5.19
N ASN A 283 -12.00 17.48 -4.29
CA ASN A 283 -11.53 16.84 -3.07
C ASN A 283 -12.65 16.60 -2.06
N GLN A 284 -13.58 17.56 -1.90
CA GLN A 284 -14.73 17.43 -1.00
C GLN A 284 -15.65 16.30 -1.48
N VAL A 285 -15.99 16.30 -2.78
CA VAL A 285 -16.78 15.23 -3.40
C VAL A 285 -16.08 13.88 -3.29
N TYR A 286 -14.77 13.83 -3.46
CA TYR A 286 -13.98 12.60 -3.28
C TYR A 286 -14.07 12.05 -1.85
N PHE A 287 -13.85 12.90 -0.83
CA PHE A 287 -13.95 12.49 0.57
C PHE A 287 -15.39 12.13 0.95
N PHE A 288 -16.38 12.85 0.44
CA PHE A 288 -17.79 12.53 0.62
C PHE A 288 -18.13 11.13 0.10
N PHE A 289 -17.72 10.79 -1.12
CA PHE A 289 -17.94 9.45 -1.68
C PHE A 289 -17.21 8.38 -0.87
N LYS A 290 -15.95 8.62 -0.47
CA LYS A 290 -15.18 7.67 0.36
C LYS A 290 -15.85 7.42 1.70
N SER A 291 -16.26 8.47 2.40
CA SER A 291 -17.01 8.37 3.68
C SER A 291 -18.35 7.67 3.50
N SER A 292 -19.08 7.97 2.42
CA SER A 292 -20.36 7.32 2.11
C SER A 292 -20.19 5.82 1.89
N TRP A 293 -19.14 5.40 1.19
CA TRP A 293 -18.86 3.97 1.00
C TRP A 293 -18.43 3.27 2.29
N MET A 294 -17.59 3.90 3.12
CA MET A 294 -17.14 3.33 4.41
C MET A 294 -18.28 3.16 5.42
N THR A 295 -19.31 3.99 5.31
CA THR A 295 -20.49 3.98 6.19
C THR A 295 -21.68 3.27 5.55
N GLU A 296 -21.54 2.71 4.35
CA GLU A 296 -22.64 2.10 3.60
C GLU A 296 -23.85 3.03 3.40
N LEU A 297 -23.60 4.33 3.21
CA LEU A 297 -24.64 5.29 2.83
C LEU A 297 -25.06 5.05 1.37
N GLY A 298 -26.28 4.56 1.20
CA GLY A 298 -26.87 4.32 -0.12
C GLY A 298 -27.31 5.62 -0.81
N LEU A 299 -26.59 6.02 -1.87
CA LEU A 299 -26.98 7.15 -2.72
C LEU A 299 -27.82 6.66 -3.91
N SER A 300 -28.92 7.36 -4.18
CA SER A 300 -29.72 7.11 -5.38
C SER A 300 -28.99 7.56 -6.66
N GLU A 301 -29.39 7.01 -7.81
CA GLU A 301 -28.83 7.40 -9.11
C GLU A 301 -28.98 8.91 -9.36
N ARG A 302 -30.11 9.50 -8.95
CA ARG A 302 -30.34 10.95 -9.06
C ARG A 302 -29.33 11.73 -8.22
N GLN A 303 -29.09 11.33 -6.97
CA GLN A 303 -28.11 12.01 -6.12
C GLN A 303 -26.70 11.93 -6.70
N ILE A 304 -26.34 10.77 -7.24
CA ILE A 304 -25.07 10.62 -7.95
C ILE A 304 -25.02 11.56 -9.16
N GLN A 305 -26.08 11.65 -9.98
CA GLN A 305 -26.11 12.55 -11.13
C GLN A 305 -25.95 14.02 -10.75
N GLU A 306 -26.55 14.49 -9.65
CA GLU A 306 -26.39 15.87 -9.17
C GLU A 306 -24.95 16.19 -8.76
N LEU A 307 -24.24 15.26 -8.11
CA LEU A 307 -22.82 15.43 -7.77
C LEU A 307 -21.91 15.45 -9.00
N LEU A 308 -22.32 14.78 -10.08
CA LEU A 308 -21.58 14.69 -11.33
C LEU A 308 -21.99 15.74 -12.37
N LYS A 309 -22.96 16.62 -12.04
CA LYS A 309 -23.44 17.65 -12.97
C LYS A 309 -22.30 18.62 -13.31
N GLY A 310 -22.40 19.23 -14.48
CA GLY A 310 -21.41 20.19 -14.95
C GLY A 310 -21.46 20.37 -16.47
N ASP A 311 -21.43 21.62 -16.89
CA ASP A 311 -21.44 22.04 -18.29
C ASP A 311 -20.08 21.81 -18.96
N ASP A 312 -20.08 21.79 -20.29
CA ASP A 312 -18.86 21.54 -21.08
C ASP A 312 -17.77 22.60 -20.86
N LEU A 313 -18.12 23.79 -20.35
CA LEU A 313 -17.18 24.85 -20.01
C LEU A 313 -16.15 24.40 -18.96
N PHE A 314 -16.55 23.57 -18.00
CA PHE A 314 -15.70 23.06 -16.92
C PHE A 314 -14.67 22.03 -17.41
N PHE A 315 -14.89 21.46 -18.60
CA PHE A 315 -13.98 20.52 -19.26
C PHE A 315 -13.05 21.21 -20.27
N GLN A 316 -13.11 22.53 -20.40
CA GLN A 316 -12.21 23.28 -21.27
C GLN A 316 -10.83 23.43 -20.66
N SER A 317 -9.80 23.54 -21.52
CA SER A 317 -8.40 23.63 -21.09
C SER A 317 -8.12 24.80 -20.13
N ASN A 318 -8.90 25.88 -20.19
CA ASN A 318 -8.71 27.03 -19.30
C ASN A 318 -9.06 26.70 -17.85
N TYR A 319 -10.15 25.95 -17.64
CA TYR A 319 -10.58 25.50 -16.31
C TYR A 319 -9.68 24.36 -15.83
N LEU A 320 -9.43 23.34 -16.66
CA LEU A 320 -8.61 22.19 -16.27
C LEU A 320 -7.15 22.56 -15.94
N LYS A 321 -6.61 23.66 -16.48
CA LYS A 321 -5.26 24.14 -16.16
C LYS A 321 -5.14 24.58 -14.68
N SER A 322 -6.23 25.08 -14.06
CA SER A 322 -6.18 25.53 -12.65
C SER A 322 -6.30 24.40 -11.64
N LEU A 323 -6.75 23.21 -12.04
CA LEU A 323 -6.86 22.04 -11.16
C LEU A 323 -5.51 21.36 -10.94
N GLU A 324 -5.36 20.74 -9.77
CA GLU A 324 -4.21 19.87 -9.46
C GLU A 324 -4.22 18.62 -10.32
N THR A 325 -3.04 18.06 -10.57
CA THR A 325 -2.89 16.84 -11.37
C THR A 325 -3.59 15.66 -10.69
N SER A 326 -3.55 15.59 -9.37
CA SER A 326 -4.28 14.59 -8.59
C SER A 326 -5.78 14.76 -8.75
N GLN A 327 -6.31 15.98 -8.66
CA GLN A 327 -7.74 16.28 -8.89
C GLN A 327 -8.20 15.84 -10.29
N LEU A 328 -7.42 16.15 -11.33
CA LEU A 328 -7.71 15.70 -12.70
C LEU A 328 -7.87 14.17 -12.78
N VAL A 329 -7.00 13.43 -12.08
CA VAL A 329 -7.10 11.97 -12.02
C VAL A 329 -8.28 11.53 -11.15
N LEU A 330 -8.52 12.14 -9.99
CA LEU A 330 -9.64 11.82 -9.10
C LEU A 330 -10.99 11.89 -9.81
N ILE A 331 -11.19 12.90 -10.66
CA ILE A 331 -12.38 13.02 -11.51
C ILE A 331 -12.57 11.76 -12.36
N LEU A 332 -11.51 11.31 -13.04
CA LEU A 332 -11.55 10.09 -13.86
C LEU A 332 -11.77 8.84 -13.00
N MET A 333 -11.16 8.77 -11.82
CA MET A 333 -11.32 7.65 -10.89
C MET A 333 -12.76 7.53 -10.39
N ILE A 334 -13.39 8.64 -10.01
CA ILE A 334 -14.80 8.67 -9.58
C ILE A 334 -15.70 8.17 -10.71
N PHE A 335 -15.51 8.67 -11.93
CA PHE A 335 -16.24 8.17 -13.10
C PHE A 335 -16.00 6.67 -13.37
N LYS A 336 -14.77 6.18 -13.18
CA LYS A 336 -14.48 4.75 -13.36
C LYS A 336 -15.17 3.90 -12.30
N LYS A 337 -15.08 4.30 -11.04
CA LYS A 337 -15.67 3.56 -9.90
C LYS A 337 -17.20 3.50 -9.99
N LEU A 338 -17.83 4.53 -10.56
CA LEU A 338 -19.27 4.56 -10.83
C LEU A 338 -19.67 3.84 -12.14
N GLY A 339 -18.72 3.27 -12.89
CA GLY A 339 -19.00 2.58 -14.16
C GLY A 339 -19.46 3.51 -15.29
N LEU A 340 -19.05 4.77 -15.23
CA LEU A 340 -19.43 5.84 -16.16
C LEU A 340 -18.30 6.27 -17.11
N LEU A 341 -17.04 5.98 -16.79
CA LEU A 341 -15.89 6.47 -17.58
C LEU A 341 -16.03 6.16 -19.08
N ASP A 342 -16.40 4.93 -19.42
CA ASP A 342 -16.52 4.46 -20.81
C ASP A 342 -17.81 4.95 -21.51
N LYS A 343 -18.74 5.55 -20.75
CA LYS A 343 -20.03 6.08 -21.25
C LYS A 343 -20.00 7.60 -21.47
N LEU A 344 -18.99 8.29 -20.95
CA LEU A 344 -18.89 9.74 -21.04
C LEU A 344 -18.51 10.20 -22.44
N ASP A 345 -18.93 11.42 -22.79
CA ASP A 345 -18.50 12.06 -24.02
C ASP A 345 -16.97 12.18 -24.03
N LYS A 346 -16.35 11.73 -25.13
CA LYS A 346 -14.91 11.90 -25.39
C LYS A 346 -14.49 13.36 -25.30
N ASN A 347 -15.39 14.30 -25.57
CA ASN A 347 -15.14 15.74 -25.43
C ASN A 347 -14.94 16.18 -23.98
N ARG A 348 -15.35 15.39 -22.98
CA ARG A 348 -15.11 15.67 -21.55
C ARG A 348 -13.86 14.96 -21.01
N ILE A 349 -13.64 13.71 -21.42
CA ILE A 349 -12.51 12.89 -20.93
C ILE A 349 -11.18 13.29 -21.60
N ARG A 350 -11.18 13.50 -22.92
CA ARG A 350 -9.96 13.76 -23.68
C ARG A 350 -9.23 15.04 -23.24
N PRO A 351 -9.92 16.16 -22.91
CA PRO A 351 -9.25 17.33 -22.36
C PRO A 351 -8.55 17.08 -21.02
N ILE A 352 -9.17 16.32 -20.12
CA ILE A 352 -8.56 15.95 -18.82
C ILE A 352 -7.28 15.14 -19.06
N LEU A 353 -7.36 14.09 -19.88
CA LEU A 353 -6.19 13.27 -20.22
C LEU A 353 -5.09 14.09 -20.90
N SER A 354 -5.46 14.98 -21.84
CA SER A 354 -4.51 15.86 -22.50
C SER A 354 -3.81 16.81 -21.53
N GLU A 355 -4.51 17.30 -20.50
CA GLU A 355 -3.91 18.17 -19.50
C GLU A 355 -2.99 17.39 -18.55
N ILE A 356 -3.32 16.15 -18.19
CA ILE A 356 -2.42 15.26 -17.44
C ILE A 356 -1.12 15.03 -18.21
N GLU A 357 -1.21 14.69 -19.51
CA GLU A 357 -0.04 14.44 -20.35
C GLU A 357 0.94 15.62 -20.40
N LYS A 358 0.43 16.87 -20.47
CA LYS A 358 1.26 18.08 -20.48
C LYS A 358 2.08 18.28 -19.21
N ARG A 359 1.72 17.60 -18.11
CA ARG A 359 2.35 17.74 -16.78
C ARG A 359 3.38 16.63 -16.51
N ILE A 360 3.46 15.64 -17.40
CA ILE A 360 4.50 14.61 -17.38
C ILE A 360 5.75 15.18 -18.04
N THR A 361 6.86 15.18 -17.31
CA THR A 361 8.16 15.64 -17.80
C THR A 361 9.22 14.55 -17.59
N PRO A 362 10.38 14.62 -18.26
CA PRO A 362 11.51 13.75 -17.94
C PRO A 362 11.95 13.89 -16.48
N ASP A 363 11.74 15.07 -15.90
CA ASP A 363 12.07 15.35 -14.51
C ASP A 363 11.10 14.73 -13.50
N GLY A 364 9.90 14.35 -13.92
CA GLY A 364 8.86 13.78 -13.08
C GLY A 364 7.51 14.39 -13.42
N ILE A 365 6.54 14.20 -12.54
CA ILE A 365 5.16 14.66 -12.75
C ILE A 365 4.91 15.87 -11.87
N LYS A 366 4.42 16.96 -12.48
CA LYS A 366 4.12 18.22 -11.80
C LYS A 366 2.72 18.20 -11.15
N GLN A 367 2.56 18.86 -10.01
CA GLN A 367 1.25 19.05 -9.34
C GLN A 367 0.34 20.01 -10.13
N TYR A 368 0.91 21.03 -10.74
CA TYR A 368 0.24 21.97 -11.63
C TYR A 368 1.08 22.14 -12.91
N ARG A 369 0.50 22.69 -13.98
CA ARG A 369 1.22 22.90 -15.25
C ARG A 369 2.57 23.63 -15.09
N ASP A 370 2.57 24.66 -14.26
CA ASP A 370 3.73 25.49 -13.95
C ASP A 370 4.24 25.28 -12.50
N GLY A 371 3.81 24.18 -11.86
CA GLY A 371 4.11 23.86 -10.46
C GLY A 371 5.32 22.93 -10.25
N PHE A 372 5.58 22.63 -8.97
CA PHE A 372 6.61 21.68 -8.56
C PHE A 372 6.19 20.23 -8.80
N MET A 373 7.15 19.32 -8.74
CA MET A 373 6.88 17.88 -8.85
C MET A 373 6.59 17.29 -7.47
N SER A 374 5.51 16.51 -7.37
CA SER A 374 5.00 15.94 -6.12
C SER A 374 4.92 14.41 -6.22
N ALA A 375 5.03 13.72 -5.08
CA ALA A 375 4.77 12.29 -4.99
C ALA A 375 3.28 12.00 -5.20
N GLU A 376 2.41 12.89 -4.74
CA GLU A 376 0.96 12.81 -4.96
C GLU A 376 0.62 12.74 -6.46
N ALA A 377 1.05 13.72 -7.26
CA ALA A 377 0.81 13.69 -8.70
C ALA A 377 1.47 12.48 -9.37
N THR A 378 2.62 12.04 -8.85
CA THR A 378 3.31 10.84 -9.35
C THR A 378 2.46 9.60 -9.17
N TYR A 379 1.92 9.37 -7.97
CA TYR A 379 1.04 8.25 -7.68
C TYR A 379 -0.21 8.28 -8.56
N TYR A 380 -0.93 9.39 -8.58
CA TYR A 380 -2.20 9.47 -9.30
C TYR A 380 -2.02 9.30 -10.81
N VAL A 381 -0.97 9.85 -11.43
CA VAL A 381 -0.74 9.61 -12.86
C VAL A 381 -0.33 8.17 -13.14
N LEU A 382 0.52 7.55 -12.30
CA LEU A 382 0.83 6.12 -12.43
C LEU A 382 -0.46 5.28 -12.32
N PHE A 383 -1.33 5.60 -11.38
CA PHE A 383 -2.61 4.93 -11.21
C PHE A 383 -3.54 5.16 -12.41
N CYS A 384 -3.60 6.38 -12.94
CA CYS A 384 -4.37 6.69 -14.15
C CYS A 384 -3.91 5.84 -15.34
N LYS A 385 -2.59 5.73 -15.54
CA LYS A 385 -2.01 4.86 -16.58
C LYS A 385 -2.31 3.38 -16.34
N HIS A 386 -2.32 2.92 -15.09
CA HIS A 386 -2.73 1.56 -14.73
C HIS A 386 -4.20 1.30 -15.06
N MET A 387 -5.08 2.21 -14.66
CA MET A 387 -6.52 2.17 -14.91
C MET A 387 -6.86 2.12 -16.40
N LEU A 388 -6.06 2.78 -17.25
CA LEU A 388 -6.26 2.88 -18.69
C LEU A 388 -5.46 1.87 -19.52
N ASP A 389 -4.69 0.97 -18.90
CA ASP A 389 -3.82 0.03 -19.60
C ASP A 389 -2.73 0.69 -20.47
N GLU A 390 -2.18 1.81 -19.99
CA GLU A 390 -1.20 2.65 -20.71
C GLU A 390 0.18 2.71 -20.02
N LEU A 391 0.41 1.94 -18.95
CA LEU A 391 1.68 1.97 -18.20
C LEU A 391 2.91 1.63 -19.06
N ASP A 392 2.77 0.76 -20.06
CA ASP A 392 3.87 0.30 -20.92
C ASP A 392 4.49 1.45 -21.75
N HIS A 393 3.75 2.54 -21.95
CA HIS A 393 4.20 3.71 -22.69
C HIS A 393 4.88 4.76 -21.81
N PHE A 394 4.96 4.53 -20.49
CA PHE A 394 5.45 5.49 -19.51
C PHE A 394 6.91 5.22 -19.11
N ASN A 395 7.78 6.24 -19.17
CA ASN A 395 9.20 6.11 -18.83
C ASN A 395 9.41 6.01 -17.30
N THR A 396 9.15 4.84 -16.73
CA THR A 396 9.18 4.59 -15.28
C THR A 396 10.58 4.55 -14.68
N LYS A 397 11.63 4.29 -15.46
CA LYS A 397 13.01 4.19 -14.93
C LYS A 397 13.45 5.48 -14.23
N GLN A 398 13.18 6.62 -14.85
CA GLN A 398 13.48 7.93 -14.27
C GLN A 398 12.57 8.26 -13.07
N VAL A 399 11.35 7.74 -13.08
CA VAL A 399 10.36 7.95 -12.02
C VAL A 399 10.72 7.14 -10.77
N LEU A 400 11.14 5.88 -10.91
CA LEU A 400 11.50 5.02 -9.77
C LEU A 400 12.68 5.58 -8.96
N ASP A 401 13.78 5.96 -9.62
CA ASP A 401 14.96 6.54 -8.94
C ASP A 401 14.58 7.83 -8.17
N LYS A 402 13.61 8.60 -8.68
CA LYS A 402 13.12 9.83 -8.06
C LYS A 402 12.18 9.59 -6.89
N ILE A 403 11.27 8.61 -7.01
CA ILE A 403 10.43 8.18 -5.89
C ILE A 403 11.32 7.77 -4.72
N ILE A 404 12.31 6.89 -4.96
CA ILE A 404 13.26 6.45 -3.94
C ILE A 404 14.00 7.64 -3.33
N SER A 405 14.57 8.52 -4.15
CA SER A 405 15.31 9.68 -3.65
C SER A 405 14.45 10.62 -2.81
N ARG A 406 13.18 10.83 -3.17
CA ARG A 406 12.24 11.65 -2.40
C ARG A 406 11.92 11.03 -1.06
N ILE A 407 11.71 9.72 -1.00
CA ILE A 407 11.47 9.01 0.26
C ILE A 407 12.64 9.22 1.23
N PHE A 408 13.88 9.00 0.77
CA PHE A 408 15.06 9.20 1.63
C PHE A 408 15.18 10.64 2.12
N ARG A 409 15.04 11.62 1.22
CA ARG A 409 15.12 13.05 1.59
C ARG A 409 14.01 13.42 2.58
N ASN A 410 12.78 12.99 2.32
CA ASN A 410 11.64 13.34 3.17
C ASN A 410 11.76 12.66 4.54
N LEU A 411 12.24 11.41 4.61
CA LEU A 411 12.50 10.73 5.89
C LEU A 411 13.57 11.41 6.74
N GLU A 412 14.56 12.05 6.13
CA GLU A 412 15.62 12.79 6.85
C GLU A 412 15.08 14.04 7.54
N ILE A 413 14.07 14.70 6.94
CA ILE A 413 13.50 15.96 7.44
C ILE A 413 12.19 15.79 8.20
N THR A 414 11.49 14.67 8.02
CA THR A 414 10.23 14.40 8.70
C THR A 414 10.53 14.14 10.17
N ASP A 415 9.82 14.80 11.07
CA ASP A 415 9.83 14.48 12.49
C ASP A 415 8.40 14.13 12.89
N LEU A 416 8.16 12.87 13.29
CA LEU A 416 6.81 12.32 13.54
C LEU A 416 6.30 12.76 14.92
N SER A 417 6.25 14.08 15.09
CA SER A 417 5.91 14.78 16.31
C SER A 417 4.70 15.68 16.08
N LYS A 418 4.32 16.42 17.13
CA LYS A 418 3.26 17.43 17.09
C LYS A 418 3.47 18.54 16.06
N ASP A 419 4.72 18.83 15.70
CA ASP A 419 5.08 19.97 14.84
C ASP A 419 5.27 19.55 13.37
N ILE A 420 4.76 18.38 13.01
CA ILE A 420 4.99 17.79 11.70
C ILE A 420 4.25 18.51 10.58
N ASN A 421 4.94 18.68 9.47
CA ASN A 421 4.37 19.23 8.26
C ASN A 421 3.56 18.15 7.49
N PHE A 422 2.24 18.37 7.34
CA PHE A 422 1.35 17.47 6.61
C PHE A 422 1.78 17.22 5.16
N ASP A 423 2.39 18.21 4.49
CA ASP A 423 2.92 18.04 3.14
C ASP A 423 4.01 16.96 3.11
N LEU A 424 4.87 16.90 4.14
CA LEU A 424 5.97 15.94 4.19
C LEU A 424 5.47 14.50 4.41
N ILE A 425 4.50 14.31 5.31
CA ILE A 425 3.86 12.99 5.53
C ILE A 425 3.16 12.55 4.26
N THR A 426 2.39 13.45 3.65
CA THR A 426 1.62 13.14 2.45
C THR A 426 2.52 12.77 1.29
N GLU A 427 3.62 13.50 1.09
CA GLU A 427 4.63 13.17 0.09
C GLU A 427 5.30 11.82 0.36
N LEU A 428 5.62 11.51 1.62
CA LEU A 428 6.17 10.21 2.00
C LEU A 428 5.18 9.06 1.71
N TYR A 429 3.92 9.26 2.09
CA TYR A 429 2.86 8.28 1.91
C TYR A 429 2.59 7.98 0.43
N TYR A 430 2.34 8.99 -0.40
CA TYR A 430 2.10 8.77 -1.84
C TYR A 430 3.33 8.23 -2.59
N ALA A 431 4.54 8.51 -2.10
CA ALA A 431 5.73 7.87 -2.62
C ALA A 431 5.75 6.36 -2.31
N CYS A 432 5.29 5.96 -1.12
CA CYS A 432 5.12 4.55 -0.76
C CYS A 432 4.02 3.88 -1.59
N GLU A 433 2.87 4.54 -1.78
CA GLU A 433 1.80 4.02 -2.64
C GLU A 433 2.25 3.86 -4.09
N SER A 434 3.07 4.77 -4.62
CA SER A 434 3.68 4.63 -5.94
C SER A 434 4.53 3.36 -6.04
N LEU A 435 5.32 3.05 -5.00
CA LEU A 435 6.10 1.81 -4.96
C LEU A 435 5.21 0.57 -4.83
N GLN A 436 4.15 0.62 -4.03
CA GLN A 436 3.19 -0.47 -3.89
C GLN A 436 2.53 -0.79 -5.23
N LEU A 437 2.05 0.24 -5.94
CA LEU A 437 1.45 0.11 -7.27
C LEU A 437 2.41 -0.63 -8.20
N LEU A 438 3.65 -0.15 -8.34
CA LEU A 438 4.65 -0.77 -9.23
C LEU A 438 4.98 -2.23 -8.85
N ASN A 439 4.89 -2.60 -7.58
CA ASN A 439 5.15 -3.97 -7.11
C ASN A 439 3.98 -4.92 -7.33
N CYS A 440 2.77 -4.39 -7.45
CA CYS A 440 1.53 -5.17 -7.52
C CYS A 440 0.84 -4.97 -8.89
N LEU A 441 1.64 -4.70 -9.93
CA LEU A 441 1.22 -4.75 -11.33
C LEU A 441 1.22 -6.20 -11.83
N ASP A 442 0.66 -6.41 -13.02
CA ASP A 442 0.79 -7.69 -13.71
C ASP A 442 2.27 -8.03 -13.97
N THR A 443 2.57 -9.33 -13.97
CA THR A 443 3.94 -9.85 -13.85
C THR A 443 4.90 -9.32 -14.91
N MET A 444 4.47 -9.20 -16.17
CA MET A 444 5.33 -8.67 -17.25
C MET A 444 5.65 -7.19 -17.07
N GLN A 445 4.64 -6.38 -16.75
CA GLN A 445 4.81 -4.95 -16.51
C GLN A 445 5.70 -4.71 -15.29
N MET A 446 5.41 -5.38 -14.18
CA MET A 446 6.23 -5.33 -12.98
C MET A 446 7.70 -5.72 -13.27
N THR A 447 7.94 -6.79 -14.03
CA THR A 447 9.30 -7.24 -14.41
C THR A 447 10.00 -6.22 -15.29
N GLU A 448 9.28 -5.63 -16.25
CA GLU A 448 9.81 -4.59 -17.12
C GLU A 448 10.19 -3.32 -16.34
N LEU A 449 9.36 -2.89 -15.40
CA LEU A 449 9.51 -1.59 -14.74
C LEU A 449 10.43 -1.67 -13.51
N LEU A 450 10.27 -2.70 -12.66
CA LEU A 450 11.10 -2.93 -11.48
C LEU A 450 12.34 -3.77 -11.80
N GLY A 451 12.15 -4.90 -12.48
CA GLY A 451 13.22 -5.85 -12.79
C GLY A 451 14.35 -5.21 -13.59
N LYS A 452 14.03 -4.59 -14.73
CA LYS A 452 15.03 -3.89 -15.57
C LYS A 452 15.72 -2.72 -14.87
N ASN A 453 15.23 -2.22 -13.73
CA ASN A 453 15.95 -1.18 -12.97
C ASN A 453 16.76 -1.77 -11.81
N LEU A 454 16.23 -2.76 -11.09
CA LEU A 454 16.77 -3.24 -9.81
C LEU A 454 17.65 -4.50 -9.95
N PHE A 455 17.43 -5.33 -10.97
CA PHE A 455 18.12 -6.62 -11.16
C PHE A 455 19.12 -6.56 -12.33
N PRO A 456 20.21 -7.35 -12.31
CA PRO A 456 21.06 -7.61 -13.47
C PRO A 456 20.24 -8.13 -14.66
N ASN A 457 20.63 -7.76 -15.88
CA ASN A 457 19.88 -8.15 -17.08
C ASN A 457 19.89 -9.66 -17.27
N GLU A 458 20.98 -10.33 -16.88
CA GLU A 458 21.14 -11.78 -16.92
C GLU A 458 20.07 -12.52 -16.09
N ILE A 459 19.51 -11.87 -15.06
CA ILE A 459 18.41 -12.42 -14.26
C ILE A 459 17.04 -12.17 -14.93
N ILE A 460 16.88 -11.02 -15.60
CA ILE A 460 15.58 -10.54 -16.12
C ILE A 460 15.32 -11.00 -17.55
N ASP A 461 16.34 -11.03 -18.41
CA ASP A 461 16.24 -11.38 -19.82
C ASP A 461 15.61 -12.77 -20.04
N PRO A 462 15.88 -13.82 -19.23
CA PRO A 462 15.17 -15.09 -19.36
C PRO A 462 13.66 -14.99 -19.14
N ILE A 463 13.18 -14.09 -18.26
CA ILE A 463 11.75 -13.87 -18.01
C ILE A 463 11.13 -13.17 -19.23
N MET A 464 11.79 -12.12 -19.72
CA MET A 464 11.31 -11.31 -20.85
C MET A 464 11.35 -12.06 -22.19
N ASN A 465 12.39 -12.84 -22.45
CA ASN A 465 12.63 -13.47 -23.76
C ASN A 465 11.94 -14.82 -23.92
N ASN A 466 11.83 -15.62 -22.85
CA ASN A 466 11.22 -16.96 -22.94
C ASN A 466 9.70 -16.93 -22.79
N GLY A 467 9.09 -15.74 -22.65
CA GLY A 467 7.66 -15.64 -22.44
C GLY A 467 7.18 -16.42 -21.22
N ARG A 468 8.04 -16.61 -20.19
CA ARG A 468 7.67 -17.10 -18.83
C ARG A 468 6.71 -16.12 -18.10
N SER A 469 5.95 -15.36 -18.88
CA SER A 469 4.84 -14.48 -18.53
C SER A 469 3.76 -15.15 -17.70
N ARG A 470 3.73 -16.48 -17.65
CA ARG A 470 2.95 -17.27 -16.72
C ARG A 470 3.76 -18.51 -16.35
N LEU A 471 4.39 -18.55 -15.17
CA LEU A 471 4.16 -19.74 -14.34
C LEU A 471 2.65 -19.95 -14.41
N LYS A 472 2.14 -21.16 -14.68
CA LYS A 472 0.70 -21.37 -14.52
C LYS A 472 0.34 -20.78 -13.16
N GLU A 473 -0.66 -19.91 -13.09
CA GLU A 473 -1.01 -19.24 -11.82
C GLU A 473 -1.20 -20.27 -10.68
N ASP A 474 -1.46 -21.53 -11.05
CA ASP A 474 -1.51 -22.72 -10.19
C ASP A 474 -0.15 -23.24 -9.62
N GLU A 475 1.01 -22.68 -9.98
CA GLU A 475 2.34 -23.16 -9.58
C GLU A 475 3.09 -22.25 -8.59
N THR A 476 2.64 -21.01 -8.38
CA THR A 476 3.23 -20.11 -7.37
C THR A 476 2.79 -20.51 -5.96
N ARG A 477 3.68 -20.36 -4.98
CA ARG A 477 3.34 -20.54 -3.55
C ARG A 477 3.11 -19.22 -2.83
N LEU A 478 3.30 -18.10 -3.54
CA LEU A 478 3.06 -16.75 -3.03
C LEU A 478 1.60 -16.37 -3.21
N ARG A 479 1.17 -15.36 -2.44
CA ARG A 479 -0.16 -14.74 -2.63
C ARG A 479 -0.20 -14.02 -3.97
N ASP A 480 -1.36 -13.95 -4.61
CA ASP A 480 -1.57 -13.10 -5.78
C ASP A 480 -2.06 -11.72 -5.32
N ILE A 481 -1.17 -10.73 -5.37
CA ILE A 481 -1.47 -9.38 -4.88
C ILE A 481 -1.48 -8.44 -6.09
N ARG A 482 -2.62 -7.80 -6.35
CA ARG A 482 -2.78 -6.86 -7.46
C ARG A 482 -3.50 -5.60 -7.03
N VAL A 483 -3.21 -4.48 -7.68
CA VAL A 483 -3.99 -3.24 -7.50
C VAL A 483 -5.19 -3.23 -8.43
N SER A 484 -6.39 -3.07 -7.87
CA SER A 484 -7.64 -2.91 -8.61
C SER A 484 -7.56 -1.72 -9.56
N LYS A 485 -7.81 -1.95 -10.85
CA LYS A 485 -7.87 -0.88 -11.86
C LYS A 485 -9.04 0.08 -11.65
N SER A 486 -10.09 -0.33 -10.94
CA SER A 486 -11.28 0.50 -10.71
C SER A 486 -11.19 1.30 -9.42
N THR A 487 -10.61 0.75 -8.36
CA THR A 487 -10.64 1.35 -7.02
C THR A 487 -9.28 1.80 -6.50
N GLY A 488 -8.17 1.29 -7.06
CA GLY A 488 -6.83 1.50 -6.51
C GLY A 488 -6.53 0.69 -5.25
N GLU A 489 -7.50 -0.08 -4.76
CA GLU A 489 -7.33 -0.93 -3.59
C GLU A 489 -6.60 -2.23 -3.96
N LEU A 490 -5.93 -2.83 -2.98
CA LEU A 490 -5.24 -4.10 -3.17
C LEU A 490 -6.20 -5.28 -3.08
N LEU A 491 -6.14 -6.14 -4.08
CA LEU A 491 -6.83 -7.41 -4.18
C LEU A 491 -5.87 -8.54 -3.76
N GLN A 492 -6.39 -9.52 -3.01
CA GLN A 492 -5.64 -10.65 -2.44
C GLN A 492 -6.43 -11.96 -2.47
#